data_AF-A0AA88AU10-F1
#
_entry.id   AF-A0AA88AU10-F1
#
_cell.length_a   1.000
_cell.length_b   1.000
_cell.length_c   1.000
_cell.angle_alpha   90.00
_cell.angle_beta   90.00
_cell.angle_gamma   90.00
#
_symmetry.space_group_name_H-M   'P 1'
#
loop_
_entity.id
_entity.type
_entity.pdbx_description
1 polymer ?
#
loop_
_entity_poly.entity_id
_entity_poly.type
_entity_poly.pdbx_seq_one_letter_code
_entity_poly.pdbx_strand_id
1 'polypeptide(L)'
;MTFDDDVAAQDLSTEEEAITYEAGKTQLTIINQPEASLEETELKVLLELTGSGENEDRSPVDIVMVLDISGSMKEENRIGKLKIAMQFLIQKLSPIDRLSVVTFSTGSERLFQLRQITNDSQLEIIEKVNGLSAGGWTNMFDGLKTGVQVLKDRRFNRGRLGAIILMSDGDQTDRFGDARQVPVGIFAVHTFGFGSDAKPEVLKEIAEKSNGGTFSNVRDVNDLTKAFSQCLGGLLTVVVKDLNLTVTQFKDESTIKDVSAGNYPKTANDSSVTVSFGELYNSEVRLAMAYILLPKADEEKDPDVIKVAYNYSSGKGKQFKAPPVTANVNRRRTATVKEIPRLILEENRLRALNSVKEARVLADNSELERAKNVVDEAKNTLERVKVDDPTELIKTLIYELQQISDFMTTKDVYEKKGRSYAMSFETSHERQRYAARGDMDKVRSFATPRMNAYLDQAKKFDTDPSTPPPTEKEDLTKDPKPPIIEQPPAEPPFFITIFNQVLKFLDDLLKFITGHVELVGTKDDPPATRRTWIGRSRKADISLQQRGTHAERERRASGRARERNSRLDWRVQWSRMRGSWAGEEA
;
A
#
# COMPACT_ATOMS: atom_id res chain seq x y z
N MET A 1 -13.40 23.10 22.49
CA MET A 1 -11.92 23.20 22.48
C MET A 1 -11.48 22.84 21.07
N THR A 2 -10.72 23.71 20.43
CA THR A 2 -10.07 23.45 19.14
C THR A 2 -8.90 22.50 19.38
N PHE A 3 -8.81 21.43 18.61
CA PHE A 3 -7.62 20.60 18.51
C PHE A 3 -6.88 21.06 17.25
N ASP A 4 -5.58 21.31 17.35
CA ASP A 4 -4.75 21.66 16.20
C ASP A 4 -4.50 20.41 15.34
N ASP A 5 -4.61 20.57 14.02
CA ASP A 5 -4.34 19.53 13.03
C ASP A 5 -2.83 19.42 12.77
N ASP A 6 -2.15 18.52 13.48
CA ASP A 6 -0.86 17.96 13.04
C ASP A 6 -1.01 16.45 12.84
N VAL A 7 -1.34 16.05 11.60
CA VAL A 7 -1.26 14.64 11.18
C VAL A 7 0.21 14.31 10.94
N ALA A 8 0.95 14.16 12.03
CA ALA A 8 2.30 13.62 12.00
C ALA A 8 2.25 12.20 11.41
N ALA A 9 3.13 11.92 10.44
CA ALA A 9 3.48 10.54 10.16
C ALA A 9 4.02 9.92 11.47
N GLN A 10 3.55 8.73 11.83
CA GLN A 10 3.99 8.05 13.04
C GLN A 10 5.47 7.66 12.90
N ASP A 11 6.36 8.54 13.35
CA ASP A 11 7.74 8.22 13.63
C ASP A 11 7.79 7.42 14.94
N LEU A 12 7.53 6.11 14.83
CA LEU A 12 7.62 5.17 15.95
C LEU A 12 9.09 4.84 16.23
N SER A 13 9.87 5.87 16.56
CA SER A 13 11.29 5.78 16.90
C SER A 13 11.51 5.33 18.35
N THR A 14 10.82 4.27 18.77
CA THR A 14 11.43 3.34 19.74
C THR A 14 12.43 2.51 18.95
N GLU A 15 13.65 2.31 19.46
CA GLU A 15 14.69 1.49 18.83
C GLU A 15 14.33 -0.01 18.85
N GLU A 16 13.28 -0.39 18.12
CA GLU A 16 13.06 -1.77 17.68
C GLU A 16 14.15 -2.12 16.64
N GLU A 17 14.78 -3.29 16.77
CA GLU A 17 15.78 -3.80 15.82
C GLU A 17 15.09 -4.21 14.50
N ALA A 18 14.70 -3.21 13.71
CA ALA A 18 13.98 -3.35 12.45
C ALA A 18 14.93 -3.19 11.25
N ILE A 19 14.84 -4.10 10.28
CA ILE A 19 15.60 -4.01 9.03
C ILE A 19 14.74 -3.29 7.99
N THR A 20 14.98 -1.99 7.79
CA THR A 20 14.30 -1.18 6.77
C THR A 20 15.10 -1.15 5.47
N TYR A 21 14.46 -1.52 4.36
CA TYR A 21 15.04 -1.58 3.03
C TYR A 21 14.11 -0.93 2.00
N GLU A 22 14.50 0.21 1.46
CA GLU A 22 13.75 0.92 0.42
C GLU A 22 14.33 0.70 -0.97
N ALA A 23 13.50 0.22 -1.90
CA ALA A 23 13.91 0.06 -3.29
C ALA A 23 12.75 0.23 -4.28
N GLY A 24 12.98 1.06 -5.30
CA GLY A 24 11.99 1.31 -6.35
C GLY A 24 10.88 2.24 -5.88
N LYS A 25 9.68 1.69 -5.62
CA LYS A 25 8.48 2.40 -5.12
C LYS A 25 7.87 1.71 -3.90
N THR A 26 8.71 1.03 -3.12
CA THR A 26 8.28 0.26 -1.94
C THR A 26 9.39 0.25 -0.90
N GLN A 27 8.99 0.43 0.35
CA GLN A 27 9.82 0.21 1.52
C GLN A 27 9.40 -1.14 2.14
N LEU A 28 10.36 -2.01 2.41
CA LEU A 28 10.20 -3.24 3.18
C LEU A 28 10.80 -3.02 4.57
N THR A 29 10.04 -3.30 5.62
CA THR A 29 10.55 -3.35 7.00
C THR A 29 10.35 -4.76 7.54
N ILE A 30 11.41 -5.33 8.13
CA ILE A 30 11.40 -6.66 8.75
C ILE A 30 11.58 -6.49 10.26
N ILE A 31 10.69 -7.11 11.05
CA ILE A 31 10.69 -7.02 12.52
C ILE A 31 10.58 -8.43 13.10
N ASN A 32 11.56 -8.86 13.90
CA ASN A 32 11.57 -10.16 14.58
C ASN A 32 12.27 -10.10 15.94
N GLN A 33 12.13 -11.17 16.73
CA GLN A 33 12.96 -11.33 17.93
C GLN A 33 14.44 -11.42 17.51
N PRO A 34 15.36 -10.66 18.14
CA PRO A 34 16.77 -10.68 17.79
C PRO A 34 17.49 -11.92 18.35
N GLU A 35 16.98 -12.53 19.41
CA GLU A 35 17.53 -13.73 20.05
C GLU A 35 16.53 -14.90 20.04
N ALA A 36 17.04 -16.13 19.99
CA ALA A 36 16.25 -17.35 20.23
C ALA A 36 17.07 -18.43 20.96
N SER A 37 16.39 -19.26 21.74
CA SER A 37 16.99 -20.39 22.48
C SER A 37 17.64 -21.40 21.53
N LEU A 38 18.72 -22.09 21.92
CA LEU A 38 19.28 -23.21 21.14
C LEU A 38 18.29 -24.37 20.93
N GLU A 39 17.26 -24.50 21.77
CA GLU A 39 16.19 -25.49 21.57
C GLU A 39 15.31 -25.15 20.35
N GLU A 40 14.50 -26.12 19.92
CA GLU A 40 13.49 -25.88 18.88
C GLU A 40 12.55 -24.74 19.31
N THR A 41 12.43 -23.70 18.48
CA THR A 41 11.75 -22.44 18.83
C THR A 41 10.93 -21.93 17.65
N GLU A 42 9.70 -21.48 17.90
CA GLU A 42 8.90 -20.77 16.90
C GLU A 42 9.22 -19.27 16.94
N LEU A 43 9.76 -18.75 15.84
CA LEU A 43 10.05 -17.35 15.59
C LEU A 43 8.91 -16.71 14.80
N LYS A 44 8.47 -15.52 15.23
CA LYS A 44 7.54 -14.67 14.47
C LYS A 44 8.33 -13.58 13.78
N VAL A 45 8.07 -13.39 12.49
CA VAL A 45 8.67 -12.31 11.68
C VAL A 45 7.57 -11.52 11.00
N LEU A 46 7.44 -10.25 11.36
CA LEU A 46 6.54 -9.31 10.71
C LEU A 46 7.25 -8.65 9.53
N LEU A 47 6.60 -8.70 8.38
CA LEU A 47 7.05 -8.11 7.12
C LEU A 47 6.07 -7.01 6.75
N GLU A 48 6.57 -5.78 6.66
CA GLU A 48 5.79 -4.59 6.35
C GLU A 48 6.22 -4.03 4.99
N LEU A 49 5.26 -3.87 4.08
CA LEU A 49 5.44 -3.30 2.75
C LEU A 49 4.67 -1.99 2.67
N THR A 50 5.40 -0.88 2.56
CA THR A 50 4.83 0.47 2.48
C THR A 50 5.06 1.04 1.09
N GLY A 51 3.99 1.52 0.46
CA GLY A 51 4.08 2.16 -0.85
C GLY A 51 4.78 3.51 -0.74
N SER A 52 5.93 3.68 -1.39
CA SER A 52 6.67 4.93 -1.44
C SER A 52 6.77 5.43 -2.88
N GLY A 53 6.28 6.63 -3.17
CA GLY A 53 6.46 7.18 -4.52
C GLY A 53 5.85 8.55 -4.73
N GLU A 54 6.45 9.31 -5.65
CA GLU A 54 5.87 10.56 -6.11
C GLU A 54 4.57 10.27 -6.88
N ASN A 55 3.47 10.89 -6.43
CA ASN A 55 2.16 10.75 -7.07
C ASN A 55 2.11 11.42 -8.46
N GLU A 56 3.07 12.29 -8.80
CA GLU A 56 3.25 12.84 -10.16
C GLU A 56 3.43 11.74 -11.22
N ASP A 57 3.93 10.56 -10.81
CA ASP A 57 4.26 9.45 -11.69
C ASP A 57 3.32 8.24 -11.48
N ARG A 58 2.05 8.51 -11.14
CA ARG A 58 1.00 7.50 -10.94
C ARG A 58 0.52 6.83 -12.23
N SER A 59 -0.20 5.72 -12.07
CA SER A 59 -0.91 5.09 -13.17
C SER A 59 -2.16 5.89 -13.59
N PRO A 60 -2.41 6.11 -14.89
CA PRO A 60 -3.73 6.53 -15.36
C PRO A 60 -4.78 5.45 -15.06
N VAL A 61 -5.97 5.85 -14.64
CA VAL A 61 -7.05 4.92 -14.28
C VAL A 61 -8.14 4.84 -15.35
N ASP A 62 -8.77 3.69 -15.46
CA ASP A 62 -10.03 3.49 -16.17
C ASP A 62 -11.07 3.04 -15.15
N ILE A 63 -12.02 3.92 -14.84
CA ILE A 63 -13.09 3.64 -13.89
C ILE A 63 -14.37 3.33 -14.66
N VAL A 64 -15.02 2.23 -14.29
CA VAL A 64 -16.39 1.93 -14.71
C VAL A 64 -17.30 1.99 -13.50
N MET A 65 -18.14 3.03 -13.46
CA MET A 65 -19.18 3.16 -12.44
C MET A 65 -20.37 2.31 -12.87
N VAL A 66 -20.76 1.36 -12.03
CA VAL A 66 -21.94 0.51 -12.20
C VAL A 66 -22.97 0.96 -11.16
N LEU A 67 -23.95 1.73 -11.62
CA LEU A 67 -24.84 2.51 -10.77
C LEU A 67 -26.25 1.91 -10.78
N ASP A 68 -26.75 1.59 -9.61
CA ASP A 68 -28.14 1.18 -9.42
C ASP A 68 -29.07 2.37 -9.64
N ILE A 69 -30.08 2.17 -10.50
CA ILE A 69 -31.17 3.12 -10.74
C ILE A 69 -32.54 2.45 -10.60
N SER A 70 -32.64 1.38 -9.80
CA SER A 70 -33.89 0.67 -9.47
C SER A 70 -34.87 1.53 -8.65
N GLY A 71 -36.06 0.98 -8.35
CA GLY A 71 -37.11 1.70 -7.63
C GLY A 71 -36.74 2.16 -6.22
N SER A 72 -35.98 1.36 -5.46
CA SER A 72 -35.54 1.63 -4.08
C SER A 72 -34.61 2.84 -3.98
N MET A 73 -33.90 3.19 -5.04
CA MET A 73 -33.03 4.37 -5.11
C MET A 73 -33.78 5.71 -5.00
N LYS A 74 -35.12 5.70 -4.94
CA LYS A 74 -35.96 6.86 -4.57
C LYS A 74 -35.99 7.12 -3.06
N GLU A 75 -35.85 6.09 -2.25
CA GLU A 75 -35.89 6.18 -0.79
C GLU A 75 -34.74 7.07 -0.30
N GLU A 76 -35.02 7.90 0.71
CA GLU A 76 -34.05 8.83 1.33
C GLU A 76 -33.27 9.71 0.34
N ASN A 77 -33.77 9.89 -0.89
CA ASN A 77 -33.06 10.55 -1.98
C ASN A 77 -31.67 9.90 -2.32
N ARG A 78 -31.55 8.56 -2.20
CA ARG A 78 -30.34 7.78 -2.56
C ARG A 78 -29.80 8.15 -3.95
N ILE A 79 -30.67 8.23 -4.96
CA ILE A 79 -30.28 8.64 -6.32
C ILE A 79 -29.71 10.08 -6.38
N GLY A 80 -30.21 11.01 -5.56
CA GLY A 80 -29.68 12.37 -5.48
C GLY A 80 -28.30 12.44 -4.85
N LYS A 81 -28.06 11.66 -3.78
CA LYS A 81 -26.73 11.53 -3.16
C LYS A 81 -25.72 10.86 -4.08
N LEU A 82 -26.14 9.84 -4.82
CA LEU A 82 -25.33 9.18 -5.86
C LEU A 82 -24.91 10.17 -6.97
N LYS A 83 -25.81 11.08 -7.38
CA LYS A 83 -25.44 12.16 -8.33
C LYS A 83 -24.37 13.10 -7.78
N ILE A 84 -24.47 13.53 -6.52
CA ILE A 84 -23.47 14.39 -5.86
C ILE A 84 -22.11 13.67 -5.77
N ALA A 85 -22.11 12.42 -5.32
CA ALA A 85 -20.91 11.59 -5.27
C ALA A 85 -20.25 11.41 -6.66
N MET A 86 -21.06 11.20 -7.70
CA MET A 86 -20.60 11.17 -9.10
C MET A 86 -20.01 12.50 -9.58
N GLN A 87 -20.63 13.64 -9.23
CA GLN A 87 -20.07 14.96 -9.55
C GLN A 87 -18.70 15.17 -8.91
N PHE A 88 -18.54 14.78 -7.63
CA PHE A 88 -17.23 14.81 -6.95
C PHE A 88 -16.19 14.00 -7.74
N LEU A 89 -16.47 12.73 -8.07
CA LEU A 89 -15.58 11.90 -8.91
C LEU A 89 -15.18 12.62 -10.21
N ILE A 90 -16.15 13.11 -10.97
CA ILE A 90 -15.90 13.71 -12.29
C ILE A 90 -14.97 14.93 -12.19
N GLN A 91 -15.07 15.71 -11.11
CA GLN A 91 -14.24 16.87 -10.83
C GLN A 91 -12.85 16.49 -10.27
N LYS A 92 -12.72 15.33 -9.60
CA LYS A 92 -11.44 14.80 -9.10
C LYS A 92 -10.59 14.08 -10.16
N LEU A 93 -11.20 13.51 -11.19
CA LEU A 93 -10.49 12.85 -12.30
C LEU A 93 -9.79 13.87 -13.21
N SER A 94 -8.67 13.47 -13.81
CA SER A 94 -7.90 14.34 -14.72
C SER A 94 -7.83 13.79 -16.16
N PRO A 95 -7.33 14.56 -17.14
CA PRO A 95 -7.34 14.17 -18.56
C PRO A 95 -6.57 12.89 -18.93
N ILE A 96 -5.71 12.39 -18.04
CA ILE A 96 -5.08 11.07 -18.24
C ILE A 96 -6.03 9.91 -17.93
N ASP A 97 -7.03 10.11 -17.09
CA ASP A 97 -7.99 9.10 -16.66
C ASP A 97 -9.14 8.93 -17.65
N ARG A 98 -9.86 7.81 -17.54
CA ARG A 98 -11.07 7.56 -18.31
C ARG A 98 -12.22 7.07 -17.44
N LEU A 99 -13.43 7.49 -17.81
CA LEU A 99 -14.67 7.12 -17.15
C LEU A 99 -15.65 6.51 -18.14
N SER A 100 -16.40 5.51 -17.69
CA SER A 100 -17.62 5.02 -18.34
C SER A 100 -18.66 4.82 -17.23
N VAL A 101 -19.91 5.20 -17.48
CA VAL A 101 -21.03 4.90 -16.58
C VAL A 101 -21.91 3.85 -17.21
N VAL A 102 -22.18 2.79 -16.45
CA VAL A 102 -23.18 1.77 -16.69
C VAL A 102 -24.24 1.94 -15.62
N THR A 103 -25.50 2.09 -16.01
CA THR A 103 -26.64 2.11 -15.10
C THR A 103 -27.41 0.80 -15.24
N PHE A 104 -28.01 0.32 -14.15
CA PHE A 104 -28.88 -0.86 -14.21
C PHE A 104 -30.17 -0.67 -13.42
N SER A 105 -31.26 -1.19 -13.98
CA SER A 105 -32.48 -1.51 -13.25
C SER A 105 -33.04 -2.83 -13.75
N THR A 106 -34.06 -2.84 -14.61
CA THR A 106 -34.59 -4.10 -15.19
C THR A 106 -33.58 -4.76 -16.16
N GLY A 107 -32.72 -3.96 -16.78
CA GLY A 107 -31.53 -4.37 -17.53
C GLY A 107 -30.45 -3.29 -17.40
N SER A 108 -29.32 -3.47 -18.06
CA SER A 108 -28.22 -2.50 -18.05
C SER A 108 -28.16 -1.60 -19.30
N GLU A 109 -27.73 -0.36 -19.11
CA GLU A 109 -27.42 0.59 -20.18
C GLU A 109 -26.06 1.23 -19.93
N ARG A 110 -25.27 1.41 -20.99
CA ARG A 110 -24.02 2.17 -20.96
C ARG A 110 -24.26 3.60 -21.44
N LEU A 111 -24.39 4.55 -20.51
CA LEU A 111 -24.73 5.96 -20.80
C LEU A 111 -23.76 6.64 -21.80
N PHE A 112 -22.50 6.21 -21.78
CA PHE A 112 -21.45 6.67 -22.70
C PHE A 112 -20.26 5.69 -22.74
N GLN A 113 -19.54 5.67 -23.86
CA GLN A 113 -18.29 4.90 -24.00
C GLN A 113 -17.21 5.34 -23.01
N LEU A 114 -16.16 4.53 -22.82
CA LEU A 114 -15.03 4.86 -21.94
C LEU A 114 -14.26 6.05 -22.54
N ARG A 115 -14.45 7.26 -21.98
CA ARG A 115 -13.93 8.55 -22.49
C ARG A 115 -12.89 9.12 -21.54
N GLN A 116 -11.94 9.90 -22.07
CA GLN A 116 -11.05 10.73 -21.25
C GLN A 116 -11.80 11.89 -20.61
N ILE A 117 -11.32 12.33 -19.45
CA ILE A 117 -11.91 13.44 -18.69
C ILE A 117 -11.28 14.78 -19.11
N THR A 118 -11.76 15.33 -20.21
CA THR A 118 -11.53 16.74 -20.61
C THR A 118 -12.63 17.65 -20.05
N ASN A 119 -12.37 18.96 -19.95
CA ASN A 119 -13.35 19.96 -19.49
C ASN A 119 -14.72 19.83 -20.19
N ASP A 120 -14.72 19.70 -21.52
CA ASP A 120 -15.95 19.54 -22.30
C ASP A 120 -16.69 18.24 -21.93
N SER A 121 -15.96 17.14 -21.81
CA SER A 121 -16.53 15.84 -21.44
C SER A 121 -17.04 15.80 -19.99
N GLN A 122 -16.42 16.54 -19.07
CA GLN A 122 -16.89 16.65 -17.69
C GLN A 122 -18.30 17.24 -17.66
N LEU A 123 -18.55 18.30 -18.42
CA LEU A 123 -19.88 18.93 -18.53
C LEU A 123 -20.90 17.95 -19.13
N GLU A 124 -20.60 17.30 -20.25
CA GLU A 124 -21.49 16.28 -20.86
C GLU A 124 -21.83 15.13 -19.90
N ILE A 125 -20.84 14.66 -19.13
CA ILE A 125 -21.01 13.55 -18.19
C ILE A 125 -21.84 13.99 -16.98
N ILE A 126 -21.60 15.19 -16.44
CA ILE A 126 -22.39 15.75 -15.33
C ILE A 126 -23.85 15.92 -15.75
N GLU A 127 -24.12 16.42 -16.97
CA GLU A 127 -25.48 16.53 -17.50
C GLU A 127 -26.18 15.17 -17.58
N LYS A 128 -25.51 14.16 -18.16
CA LYS A 128 -26.02 12.77 -18.23
C LYS A 128 -26.28 12.15 -16.86
N VAL A 129 -25.40 12.38 -15.88
CA VAL A 129 -25.58 11.92 -14.50
C VAL A 129 -26.76 12.64 -13.84
N ASN A 130 -26.91 13.94 -14.05
CA ASN A 130 -28.03 14.72 -13.52
C ASN A 130 -29.37 14.30 -14.11
N GLY A 131 -29.40 13.79 -15.34
CA GLY A 131 -30.57 13.19 -15.98
C GLY A 131 -31.03 11.83 -15.42
N LEU A 132 -30.24 11.18 -14.55
CA LEU A 132 -30.61 9.86 -14.02
C LEU A 132 -31.90 9.88 -13.20
N SER A 133 -32.72 8.84 -13.34
CA SER A 133 -33.96 8.69 -12.60
C SER A 133 -34.13 7.24 -12.13
N ALA A 134 -34.70 7.08 -10.93
CA ALA A 134 -34.88 5.79 -10.29
C ALA A 134 -36.18 5.11 -10.74
N GLY A 135 -36.14 3.82 -11.07
CA GLY A 135 -37.30 3.02 -11.46
C GLY A 135 -36.96 1.69 -12.12
N GLY A 136 -37.88 0.72 -12.02
CA GLY A 136 -37.68 -0.64 -12.48
C GLY A 136 -37.18 -1.58 -11.38
N TRP A 137 -36.76 -2.78 -11.79
CA TRP A 137 -36.24 -3.84 -10.92
C TRP A 137 -34.72 -3.69 -10.70
N THR A 138 -34.07 -4.72 -10.14
CA THR A 138 -32.64 -4.67 -9.79
C THR A 138 -31.88 -5.85 -10.41
N ASN A 139 -31.44 -5.69 -11.65
CA ASN A 139 -30.69 -6.65 -12.45
C ASN A 139 -29.18 -6.38 -12.34
N MET A 140 -28.65 -6.65 -11.15
CA MET A 140 -27.23 -6.43 -10.84
C MET A 140 -26.30 -7.32 -11.69
N PHE A 141 -26.74 -8.53 -12.06
CA PHE A 141 -25.99 -9.44 -12.92
C PHE A 141 -25.66 -8.79 -14.28
N ASP A 142 -26.65 -8.22 -14.96
CA ASP A 142 -26.45 -7.57 -16.26
C ASP A 142 -25.63 -6.28 -16.11
N GLY A 143 -25.88 -5.48 -15.06
CA GLY A 143 -25.09 -4.29 -14.74
C GLY A 143 -23.60 -4.57 -14.56
N LEU A 144 -23.25 -5.54 -13.71
CA LEU A 144 -21.86 -5.92 -13.45
C LEU A 144 -21.22 -6.57 -14.69
N LYS A 145 -21.95 -7.43 -15.42
CA LYS A 145 -21.48 -8.04 -16.66
C LYS A 145 -21.14 -6.99 -17.71
N THR A 146 -22.00 -6.00 -17.93
CA THR A 146 -21.75 -4.87 -18.84
C THR A 146 -20.56 -4.03 -18.36
N GLY A 147 -20.44 -3.77 -17.05
CA GLY A 147 -19.29 -3.07 -16.48
C GLY A 147 -17.95 -3.77 -16.72
N VAL A 148 -17.90 -5.09 -16.50
CA VAL A 148 -16.74 -5.94 -16.80
C VAL A 148 -16.43 -5.94 -18.29
N GLN A 149 -17.44 -6.02 -19.17
CA GLN A 149 -17.27 -6.01 -20.61
C GLN A 149 -16.61 -4.70 -21.09
N VAL A 150 -17.01 -3.54 -20.53
CA VAL A 150 -16.37 -2.25 -20.82
C VAL A 150 -14.87 -2.25 -20.55
N LEU A 151 -14.40 -2.90 -19.47
CA LEU A 151 -12.98 -3.02 -19.16
C LEU A 151 -12.27 -4.09 -20.00
N LYS A 152 -12.96 -5.14 -20.47
CA LYS A 152 -12.40 -6.16 -21.38
C LYS A 152 -12.18 -5.61 -22.79
N ASP A 153 -13.09 -4.78 -23.30
CA ASP A 153 -13.04 -4.24 -24.68
C ASP A 153 -12.04 -3.06 -24.87
N ARG A 154 -11.19 -2.78 -23.88
CA ARG A 154 -10.20 -1.70 -23.94
C ARG A 154 -9.06 -2.02 -24.92
N ARG A 155 -9.08 -1.37 -26.08
CA ARG A 155 -7.96 -1.40 -27.07
C ARG A 155 -6.63 -0.89 -26.51
N PHE A 156 -6.66 0.02 -25.54
CA PHE A 156 -5.47 0.59 -24.89
C PHE A 156 -5.57 0.37 -23.38
N ASN A 157 -4.88 -0.65 -22.86
CA ASN A 157 -4.91 -1.07 -21.45
C ASN A 157 -3.52 -1.09 -20.79
N ARG A 158 -2.42 -1.18 -21.56
CA ARG A 158 -1.05 -1.26 -21.04
C ARG A 158 -0.71 -0.06 -20.14
N GLY A 159 -0.24 -0.36 -18.92
CA GLY A 159 0.09 0.64 -17.88
C GLY A 159 -1.12 1.25 -17.16
N ARG A 160 -2.33 1.12 -17.71
CA ARG A 160 -3.54 1.69 -17.12
C ARG A 160 -4.13 0.78 -16.05
N LEU A 161 -4.68 1.34 -14.99
CA LEU A 161 -5.47 0.60 -14.01
C LEU A 161 -6.90 0.39 -14.55
N GLY A 162 -7.59 -0.68 -14.16
CA GLY A 162 -9.00 -0.89 -14.47
C GLY A 162 -9.76 -1.28 -13.22
N ALA A 163 -10.62 -0.40 -12.73
CA ALA A 163 -11.45 -0.61 -11.55
C ALA A 163 -12.94 -0.47 -11.88
N ILE A 164 -13.76 -1.31 -11.27
CA ILE A 164 -15.21 -1.22 -11.30
C ILE A 164 -15.66 -0.71 -9.94
N ILE A 165 -16.60 0.23 -9.92
CA ILE A 165 -17.21 0.71 -8.69
C ILE A 165 -18.71 0.49 -8.79
N LEU A 166 -19.21 -0.46 -8.01
CA LEU A 166 -20.61 -0.87 -7.97
C LEU A 166 -21.30 -0.18 -6.79
N MET A 167 -22.41 0.49 -7.07
CA MET A 167 -23.18 1.30 -6.12
C MET A 167 -24.63 0.83 -6.13
N SER A 168 -25.11 0.21 -5.04
CA SER A 168 -26.43 -0.42 -4.92
C SER A 168 -26.83 -0.59 -3.45
N ASP A 169 -28.10 -0.85 -3.15
CA ASP A 169 -28.53 -1.39 -1.85
C ASP A 169 -28.28 -2.91 -1.74
N GLY A 170 -27.93 -3.61 -2.82
CA GLY A 170 -27.65 -5.04 -2.80
C GLY A 170 -28.87 -5.93 -3.09
N ASP A 171 -30.08 -5.37 -3.22
CA ASP A 171 -31.29 -6.18 -3.41
C ASP A 171 -31.49 -6.63 -4.87
N GLN A 172 -30.65 -7.58 -5.33
CA GLN A 172 -30.80 -8.16 -6.67
C GLN A 172 -32.11 -8.96 -6.79
N THR A 173 -32.82 -8.81 -7.91
CA THR A 173 -34.05 -9.57 -8.18
C THR A 173 -33.71 -10.96 -8.75
N ASP A 174 -33.82 -12.01 -7.94
CA ASP A 174 -33.38 -13.40 -8.21
C ASP A 174 -33.61 -13.93 -9.64
N ARG A 175 -34.74 -13.57 -10.27
CA ARG A 175 -35.12 -14.04 -11.62
C ARG A 175 -34.17 -13.60 -12.74
N PHE A 176 -33.30 -12.62 -12.52
CA PHE A 176 -32.37 -12.12 -13.54
C PHE A 176 -30.98 -12.78 -13.51
N GLY A 177 -30.80 -13.76 -12.63
CA GLY A 177 -29.50 -14.40 -12.41
C GLY A 177 -28.71 -13.72 -11.30
N ASP A 178 -27.62 -14.38 -10.91
CA ASP A 178 -26.89 -14.05 -9.70
C ASP A 178 -25.58 -13.32 -10.00
N ALA A 179 -25.48 -12.04 -9.60
CA ALA A 179 -24.31 -11.20 -9.84
C ALA A 179 -23.00 -11.80 -9.32
N ARG A 180 -23.06 -12.67 -8.28
CA ARG A 180 -21.92 -13.41 -7.71
C ARG A 180 -21.28 -14.41 -8.69
N GLN A 181 -21.93 -14.69 -9.82
CA GLN A 181 -21.44 -15.58 -10.88
C GLN A 181 -20.76 -14.84 -12.04
N VAL A 182 -20.73 -13.51 -12.05
CA VAL A 182 -20.10 -12.74 -13.13
C VAL A 182 -18.56 -12.87 -13.05
N PRO A 183 -17.88 -13.31 -14.13
CA PRO A 183 -16.42 -13.47 -14.13
C PRO A 183 -15.70 -12.12 -14.27
N VAL A 184 -15.52 -11.44 -13.14
CA VAL A 184 -14.82 -10.15 -13.01
C VAL A 184 -13.34 -10.21 -13.43
N GLY A 185 -12.69 -11.35 -13.23
CA GLY A 185 -11.32 -11.59 -13.66
C GLY A 185 -10.29 -10.73 -12.89
N ILE A 186 -9.39 -10.07 -13.62
CA ILE A 186 -8.28 -9.31 -13.04
C ILE A 186 -8.65 -7.92 -12.48
N PHE A 187 -9.92 -7.51 -12.59
CA PHE A 187 -10.35 -6.16 -12.18
C PHE A 187 -10.76 -6.14 -10.71
N ALA A 188 -10.37 -5.06 -10.02
CA ALA A 188 -10.92 -4.74 -8.71
C ALA A 188 -12.39 -4.32 -8.86
N VAL A 189 -13.26 -4.83 -7.99
CA VAL A 189 -14.64 -4.36 -7.86
C VAL A 189 -14.84 -3.81 -6.45
N HIS A 190 -14.94 -2.49 -6.33
CA HIS A 190 -15.26 -1.81 -5.08
C HIS A 190 -16.77 -1.65 -5.00
N THR A 191 -17.40 -2.22 -3.98
CA THR A 191 -18.85 -2.26 -3.84
C THR A 191 -19.30 -1.42 -2.66
N PHE A 192 -20.27 -0.53 -2.89
CA PHE A 192 -20.85 0.32 -1.86
C PHE A 192 -22.31 -0.09 -1.64
N GLY A 193 -22.63 -0.51 -0.42
CA GLY A 193 -23.98 -0.83 0.04
C GLY A 193 -24.65 0.38 0.69
N PHE A 194 -25.89 0.70 0.29
CA PHE A 194 -26.64 1.86 0.77
C PHE A 194 -27.85 1.52 1.63
N GLY A 195 -28.00 2.24 2.75
CA GLY A 195 -29.21 2.20 3.59
C GLY A 195 -29.25 1.04 4.58
N SER A 196 -30.22 1.08 5.50
CA SER A 196 -30.38 0.05 6.55
C SER A 196 -30.84 -1.30 6.03
N ASP A 197 -31.55 -1.30 4.90
CA ASP A 197 -32.26 -2.49 4.40
C ASP A 197 -31.45 -3.19 3.30
N ALA A 198 -30.17 -2.81 3.17
CA ALA A 198 -29.24 -3.36 2.21
C ALA A 198 -29.02 -4.87 2.41
N LYS A 199 -28.77 -5.59 1.31
CA LYS A 199 -28.37 -7.01 1.32
C LYS A 199 -26.87 -7.10 1.05
N PRO A 200 -26.00 -6.93 2.08
CA PRO A 200 -24.56 -6.77 1.89
C PRO A 200 -23.87 -8.02 1.35
N GLU A 201 -24.49 -9.20 1.48
CA GLU A 201 -23.91 -10.51 1.14
C GLU A 201 -23.46 -10.56 -0.33
N VAL A 202 -24.33 -10.13 -1.24
CA VAL A 202 -24.07 -10.13 -2.69
C VAL A 202 -22.92 -9.18 -3.04
N LEU A 203 -22.94 -7.98 -2.47
CA LEU A 203 -21.91 -6.95 -2.69
C LEU A 203 -20.56 -7.39 -2.11
N LYS A 204 -20.54 -7.91 -0.88
CA LYS A 204 -19.34 -8.45 -0.22
C LYS A 204 -18.70 -9.56 -1.05
N GLU A 205 -19.49 -10.54 -1.48
CA GLU A 205 -18.97 -11.68 -2.24
C GLU A 205 -18.44 -11.28 -3.63
N ILE A 206 -19.06 -10.27 -4.29
CA ILE A 206 -18.54 -9.67 -5.53
C ILE A 206 -17.17 -9.00 -5.28
N ALA A 207 -17.01 -8.24 -4.19
CA ALA A 207 -15.76 -7.57 -3.85
C ALA A 207 -14.65 -8.56 -3.48
N GLU A 208 -14.97 -9.60 -2.71
CA GLU A 208 -14.05 -10.68 -2.30
C GLU A 208 -13.53 -11.47 -3.51
N LYS A 209 -14.42 -11.87 -4.42
CA LYS A 209 -14.08 -12.57 -5.68
C LYS A 209 -13.29 -11.73 -6.68
N SER A 210 -13.21 -10.42 -6.47
CA SER A 210 -12.48 -9.50 -7.35
C SER A 210 -11.00 -9.34 -6.93
N ASN A 211 -10.18 -8.86 -7.86
CA ASN A 211 -8.76 -8.64 -7.61
C ASN A 211 -8.53 -7.35 -6.78
N GLY A 212 -8.45 -7.47 -5.45
CA GLY A 212 -8.16 -6.33 -4.56
C GLY A 212 -9.34 -5.38 -4.28
N GLY A 213 -10.56 -5.76 -4.68
CA GLY A 213 -11.78 -5.00 -4.37
C GLY A 213 -12.17 -5.03 -2.89
N THR A 214 -13.07 -4.11 -2.53
CA THR A 214 -13.50 -3.84 -1.14
C THR A 214 -15.00 -3.59 -1.05
N PHE A 215 -15.67 -4.19 -0.07
CA PHE A 215 -17.03 -3.82 0.33
C PHE A 215 -17.03 -2.73 1.39
N SER A 216 -17.77 -1.65 1.14
CA SER A 216 -17.97 -0.50 2.03
C SER A 216 -19.46 -0.34 2.38
N ASN A 217 -19.75 -0.27 3.67
CA ASN A 217 -21.09 -0.04 4.21
C ASN A 217 -21.35 1.45 4.44
N VAL A 218 -22.26 2.02 3.66
CA VAL A 218 -22.70 3.41 3.75
C VAL A 218 -24.06 3.45 4.46
N ARG A 219 -24.02 3.39 5.79
CA ARG A 219 -25.20 3.32 6.67
C ARG A 219 -26.07 4.57 6.57
N ASP A 220 -25.46 5.75 6.50
CA ASP A 220 -26.15 7.01 6.26
C ASP A 220 -25.92 7.42 4.80
N VAL A 221 -26.98 7.60 4.03
CA VAL A 221 -26.89 7.97 2.62
C VAL A 221 -26.24 9.36 2.41
N ASN A 222 -26.24 10.23 3.42
CA ASN A 222 -25.53 11.50 3.41
C ASN A 222 -24.00 11.33 3.45
N ASP A 223 -23.50 10.16 3.87
CA ASP A 223 -22.08 9.83 3.94
C ASP A 223 -21.55 9.19 2.65
N LEU A 224 -22.35 9.10 1.58
CA LEU A 224 -21.97 8.47 0.32
C LEU A 224 -20.76 9.14 -0.35
N THR A 225 -20.78 10.46 -0.57
CA THR A 225 -19.66 11.20 -1.17
C THR A 225 -18.38 10.99 -0.36
N LYS A 226 -18.48 11.06 0.96
CA LYS A 226 -17.38 10.85 1.91
C LYS A 226 -16.80 9.44 1.82
N ALA A 227 -17.61 8.39 1.94
CA ALA A 227 -17.16 7.00 1.85
C ALA A 227 -16.50 6.70 0.49
N PHE A 228 -17.11 7.20 -0.58
CA PHE A 228 -16.61 7.06 -1.95
C PHE A 228 -15.30 7.81 -2.20
N SER A 229 -15.14 9.01 -1.61
CA SER A 229 -13.91 9.81 -1.70
C SER A 229 -12.68 9.06 -1.19
N GLN A 230 -12.83 8.19 -0.18
CA GLN A 230 -11.74 7.38 0.37
C GLN A 230 -11.24 6.35 -0.65
N CYS A 231 -12.16 5.62 -1.26
CA CYS A 231 -11.83 4.68 -2.34
C CYS A 231 -11.15 5.39 -3.51
N LEU A 232 -11.67 6.56 -3.91
CA LEU A 232 -11.08 7.35 -5.00
C LEU A 232 -9.67 7.87 -4.67
N GLY A 233 -9.43 8.32 -3.42
CA GLY A 233 -8.11 8.77 -2.97
C GLY A 233 -7.05 7.66 -3.04
N GLY A 234 -7.44 6.41 -2.77
CA GLY A 234 -6.59 5.24 -2.99
C GLY A 234 -6.37 4.91 -4.46
N LEU A 235 -7.44 4.80 -5.25
CA LEU A 235 -7.37 4.49 -6.68
C LEU A 235 -6.50 5.48 -7.47
N LEU A 236 -6.55 6.77 -7.12
CA LEU A 236 -5.72 7.82 -7.72
C LEU A 236 -4.31 7.92 -7.12
N THR A 237 -3.89 7.01 -6.25
CA THR A 237 -2.51 6.94 -5.71
C THR A 237 -1.85 5.57 -5.87
N VAL A 238 -2.32 4.74 -6.81
CA VAL A 238 -1.67 3.46 -7.17
C VAL A 238 -0.28 3.70 -7.79
N VAL A 239 0.74 3.47 -6.98
CA VAL A 239 2.17 3.56 -7.36
C VAL A 239 2.75 2.21 -7.82
N VAL A 240 2.18 1.11 -7.30
CA VAL A 240 2.66 -0.27 -7.44
C VAL A 240 1.50 -1.19 -7.82
N LYS A 241 1.74 -2.12 -8.76
CA LYS A 241 0.79 -3.11 -9.27
C LYS A 241 1.42 -4.50 -9.27
N ASP A 242 0.60 -5.56 -9.23
CA ASP A 242 1.06 -6.95 -9.28
C ASP A 242 2.14 -7.28 -8.22
N LEU A 243 2.07 -6.66 -7.03
CA LEU A 243 3.02 -6.85 -5.94
C LEU A 243 2.95 -8.28 -5.41
N ASN A 244 4.10 -8.96 -5.45
CA ASN A 244 4.32 -10.27 -4.86
C ASN A 244 5.45 -10.18 -3.84
N LEU A 245 5.19 -10.68 -2.63
CA LEU A 245 6.16 -10.86 -1.55
C LEU A 245 6.53 -12.34 -1.45
N THR A 246 7.79 -12.69 -1.64
CA THR A 246 8.31 -14.05 -1.51
C THR A 246 9.18 -14.17 -0.26
N VAL A 247 8.78 -15.06 0.65
CA VAL A 247 9.54 -15.48 1.84
C VAL A 247 10.16 -16.84 1.54
N THR A 248 11.48 -16.97 1.67
CA THR A 248 12.24 -18.20 1.42
C THR A 248 12.97 -18.62 2.69
N GLN A 249 12.87 -19.89 3.07
CA GLN A 249 13.57 -20.44 4.24
C GLN A 249 15.04 -20.73 3.92
N PHE A 250 15.90 -20.75 4.94
CA PHE A 250 17.26 -21.26 4.81
C PHE A 250 17.29 -22.74 5.16
N LYS A 251 17.80 -23.56 4.24
CA LYS A 251 17.89 -25.00 4.44
C LYS A 251 18.73 -25.31 5.69
N ASP A 252 18.27 -26.26 6.49
CA ASP A 252 18.89 -26.72 7.75
C ASP A 252 18.91 -25.66 8.89
N GLU A 253 18.56 -24.40 8.62
CA GLU A 253 18.48 -23.29 9.59
C GLU A 253 17.04 -22.91 9.97
N SER A 254 16.05 -23.15 9.11
CA SER A 254 14.65 -22.80 9.38
C SER A 254 13.63 -23.61 8.58
N THR A 255 12.37 -23.53 8.98
CA THR A 255 11.22 -24.03 8.21
C THR A 255 10.04 -23.08 8.31
N ILE A 256 9.47 -22.65 7.18
CA ILE A 256 8.25 -21.83 7.17
C ILE A 256 7.05 -22.72 7.58
N LYS A 257 6.34 -22.34 8.64
CA LYS A 257 5.09 -22.99 9.09
C LYS A 257 3.86 -22.39 8.41
N ASP A 258 3.75 -21.07 8.42
CA ASP A 258 2.76 -20.31 7.64
C ASP A 258 3.28 -18.89 7.36
N VAL A 259 2.67 -18.22 6.39
CA VAL A 259 2.74 -16.76 6.22
C VAL A 259 1.31 -16.22 6.23
N SER A 260 0.88 -15.64 7.34
CA SER A 260 -0.44 -15.01 7.46
C SER A 260 -0.43 -13.62 6.83
N ALA A 261 -1.32 -13.39 5.86
CA ALA A 261 -1.44 -12.13 5.14
C ALA A 261 -2.90 -11.86 4.76
N GLY A 262 -3.82 -11.94 5.73
CA GLY A 262 -5.25 -11.73 5.50
C GLY A 262 -5.85 -12.72 4.48
N ASN A 263 -6.63 -12.21 3.52
CA ASN A 263 -7.25 -13.02 2.45
C ASN A 263 -6.46 -13.03 1.12
N TYR A 264 -5.21 -12.53 1.13
CA TYR A 264 -4.41 -12.46 -0.08
C TYR A 264 -4.02 -13.85 -0.61
N PRO A 265 -4.07 -14.09 -1.94
CA PRO A 265 -3.66 -15.37 -2.52
C PRO A 265 -2.22 -15.73 -2.16
N LYS A 266 -2.02 -16.98 -1.74
CA LYS A 266 -0.71 -17.55 -1.40
C LYS A 266 -0.38 -18.69 -2.36
N THR A 267 0.86 -18.75 -2.82
CA THR A 267 1.44 -19.91 -3.50
C THR A 267 2.65 -20.39 -2.70
N ALA A 268 2.85 -21.69 -2.59
CA ALA A 268 3.93 -22.28 -1.80
C ALA A 268 4.65 -23.39 -2.58
N ASN A 269 5.92 -23.57 -2.27
CA ASN A 269 6.73 -24.73 -2.61
C ASN A 269 7.57 -25.12 -1.37
N ASP A 270 8.32 -26.23 -1.47
CA ASP A 270 9.08 -26.87 -0.39
C ASP A 270 10.05 -25.95 0.39
N SER A 271 10.35 -24.75 -0.13
CA SER A 271 11.31 -23.80 0.47
C SER A 271 10.83 -22.35 0.55
N SER A 272 9.67 -22.00 -0.02
CA SER A 272 9.22 -20.61 -0.08
C SER A 272 7.71 -20.46 -0.23
N VAL A 273 7.20 -19.35 0.31
CA VAL A 273 5.80 -18.91 0.19
C VAL A 273 5.79 -17.54 -0.48
N THR A 274 4.96 -17.37 -1.49
CA THR A 274 4.72 -16.09 -2.16
C THR A 274 3.28 -15.62 -1.94
N VAL A 275 3.14 -14.42 -1.37
CA VAL A 275 1.87 -13.71 -1.17
C VAL A 275 1.68 -12.70 -2.31
N SER A 276 0.53 -12.74 -2.98
CA SER A 276 0.17 -11.80 -4.05
C SER A 276 -0.73 -10.69 -3.51
N PHE A 277 -0.15 -9.54 -3.16
CA PHE A 277 -0.86 -8.36 -2.65
C PHE A 277 -1.57 -7.56 -3.75
N GLY A 278 -1.09 -7.65 -5.01
CA GLY A 278 -1.68 -6.94 -6.14
C GLY A 278 -1.31 -5.45 -6.14
N GLU A 279 -2.28 -4.56 -5.92
CA GLU A 279 -2.04 -3.12 -5.97
C GLU A 279 -1.70 -2.54 -4.59
N LEU A 280 -0.76 -1.59 -4.56
CA LEU A 280 -0.39 -0.85 -3.35
C LEU A 280 -0.44 0.66 -3.65
N TYR A 281 -1.17 1.41 -2.83
CA TYR A 281 -1.28 2.86 -2.93
C TYR A 281 -0.08 3.56 -2.26
N ASN A 282 0.14 4.83 -2.58
CA ASN A 282 1.14 5.64 -1.90
C ASN A 282 0.78 5.81 -0.41
N SER A 283 1.77 5.60 0.46
CA SER A 283 1.62 5.53 1.91
C SER A 283 0.62 4.47 2.42
N GLU A 284 0.22 3.50 1.58
CA GLU A 284 -0.54 2.33 2.03
C GLU A 284 0.43 1.25 2.52
N VAL A 285 0.06 0.58 3.61
CA VAL A 285 0.86 -0.43 4.28
C VAL A 285 0.23 -1.82 4.11
N ARG A 286 1.07 -2.84 3.94
CA ARG A 286 0.69 -4.26 3.91
C ARG A 286 1.60 -5.09 4.81
N LEU A 287 0.98 -5.82 5.73
CA LEU A 287 1.64 -6.71 6.68
C LEU A 287 1.51 -8.17 6.26
N ALA A 288 2.58 -8.93 6.44
CA ALA A 288 2.56 -10.39 6.47
C ALA A 288 3.30 -10.89 7.72
N MET A 289 2.68 -11.77 8.49
CA MET A 289 3.29 -12.43 9.65
C MET A 289 3.78 -13.82 9.23
N ALA A 290 5.08 -14.01 9.17
CA ALA A 290 5.69 -15.31 8.90
C ALA A 290 6.00 -16.04 10.21
N TYR A 291 5.49 -17.27 10.33
CA TYR A 291 5.73 -18.18 11.44
C TYR A 291 6.82 -19.16 11.03
N ILE A 292 7.99 -19.09 11.67
CA ILE A 292 9.21 -19.78 11.28
C ILE A 292 9.65 -20.71 12.41
N LEU A 293 9.75 -22.00 12.14
CA LEU A 293 10.35 -22.94 13.09
C LEU A 293 11.88 -22.91 12.93
N LEU A 294 12.58 -22.63 14.02
CA LEU A 294 14.02 -22.76 14.14
C LEU A 294 14.32 -24.13 14.77
N PRO A 295 15.09 -25.02 14.11
CA PRO A 295 15.42 -26.33 14.65
C PRO A 295 16.39 -26.22 15.83
N LYS A 296 16.49 -27.28 16.62
CA LYS A 296 17.50 -27.38 17.67
C LYS A 296 18.91 -27.17 17.09
N ALA A 297 19.75 -26.42 17.80
CA ALA A 297 21.16 -26.19 17.50
C ALA A 297 22.04 -26.64 18.67
N ASP A 298 23.21 -27.19 18.38
CA ASP A 298 24.16 -27.65 19.41
C ASP A 298 25.08 -26.52 19.93
N GLU A 299 25.26 -25.47 19.13
CA GLU A 299 26.19 -24.36 19.35
C GLU A 299 25.50 -23.00 19.13
N GLU A 300 26.06 -21.94 19.74
CA GLU A 300 25.60 -20.57 19.53
C GLU A 300 26.07 -20.05 18.17
N LYS A 301 25.14 -19.45 17.42
CA LYS A 301 25.34 -18.99 16.03
C LYS A 301 24.37 -17.88 15.69
N ASP A 302 24.68 -17.11 14.65
CA ASP A 302 23.86 -15.98 14.17
C ASP A 302 23.38 -16.23 12.72
N PRO A 303 22.59 -17.29 12.45
CA PRO A 303 22.17 -17.65 11.09
C PRO A 303 21.18 -16.64 10.49
N ASP A 304 21.27 -16.48 9.17
CA ASP A 304 20.14 -16.01 8.36
C ASP A 304 19.02 -17.07 8.44
N VAL A 305 17.84 -16.68 8.93
CA VAL A 305 16.69 -17.59 9.11
C VAL A 305 15.68 -17.50 7.98
N ILE A 306 15.49 -16.33 7.37
CA ILE A 306 14.67 -16.17 6.17
C ILE A 306 15.28 -15.19 5.18
N LYS A 307 14.89 -15.34 3.91
CA LYS A 307 15.21 -14.43 2.81
C LYS A 307 13.91 -13.90 2.22
N VAL A 308 13.77 -12.59 2.22
CA VAL A 308 12.57 -11.86 1.79
C VAL A 308 12.91 -11.10 0.51
N ALA A 309 12.10 -11.28 -0.52
CA ALA A 309 12.22 -10.52 -1.77
C ALA A 309 10.82 -10.13 -2.26
N TYR A 310 10.72 -9.01 -2.96
CA TYR A 310 9.48 -8.60 -3.61
C TYR A 310 9.68 -8.22 -5.07
N ASN A 311 8.60 -8.34 -5.84
CA ASN A 311 8.55 -7.91 -7.24
C ASN A 311 7.19 -7.29 -7.54
N TYR A 312 7.16 -6.37 -8.50
CA TYR A 312 5.94 -5.67 -8.89
C TYR A 312 6.07 -5.04 -10.29
N SER A 313 4.95 -4.66 -10.90
CA SER A 313 4.89 -3.80 -12.08
C SER A 313 4.58 -2.35 -11.70
N SER A 314 5.33 -1.39 -12.25
CA SER A 314 5.06 0.05 -12.04
C SER A 314 4.05 0.58 -13.07
N GLY A 315 3.51 1.79 -12.87
CA GLY A 315 2.49 2.38 -13.75
C GLY A 315 2.84 2.49 -15.24
N LYS A 316 4.13 2.45 -15.61
CA LYS A 316 4.60 2.40 -17.01
C LYS A 316 4.72 0.97 -17.57
N GLY A 317 4.27 -0.05 -16.82
CA GLY A 317 4.39 -1.47 -17.15
C GLY A 317 5.83 -2.00 -17.03
N LYS A 318 6.73 -1.27 -16.37
CA LYS A 318 8.10 -1.72 -16.11
C LYS A 318 8.09 -2.64 -14.88
N GLN A 319 8.57 -3.86 -15.06
CA GLN A 319 8.81 -4.82 -13.98
C GLN A 319 9.97 -4.35 -13.09
N PHE A 320 9.79 -4.52 -11.78
CA PHE A 320 10.80 -4.29 -10.75
C PHE A 320 10.93 -5.56 -9.91
N LYS A 321 12.16 -5.89 -9.52
CA LYS A 321 12.48 -6.98 -8.60
C LYS A 321 13.50 -6.45 -7.60
N ALA A 322 13.13 -6.45 -6.33
CA ALA A 322 14.03 -6.08 -5.27
C ALA A 322 15.17 -7.11 -5.13
N PRO A 323 16.39 -6.68 -4.81
CA PRO A 323 17.38 -7.52 -4.15
C PRO A 323 16.76 -8.21 -2.91
N PRO A 324 17.11 -9.47 -2.64
CA PRO A 324 16.65 -10.16 -1.45
C PRO A 324 17.31 -9.60 -0.20
N VAL A 325 16.52 -9.37 0.85
CA VAL A 325 16.97 -9.00 2.21
C VAL A 325 16.89 -10.24 3.09
N THR A 326 17.88 -10.49 3.94
CA THR A 326 17.82 -11.57 4.94
C THR A 326 17.42 -11.04 6.31
N ALA A 327 16.79 -11.91 7.11
CA ALA A 327 16.59 -11.69 8.53
C ALA A 327 17.46 -12.70 9.29
N ASN A 328 18.26 -12.24 10.22
CA ASN A 328 19.10 -13.07 11.09
C ASN A 328 18.49 -13.19 12.50
N VAL A 329 18.88 -14.23 13.23
CA VAL A 329 18.56 -14.42 14.65
C VAL A 329 19.76 -14.96 15.41
N ASN A 330 20.03 -14.36 16.57
CA ASN A 330 21.11 -14.77 17.44
C ASN A 330 20.68 -15.98 18.28
N ARG A 331 21.16 -17.19 17.95
CA ARG A 331 20.88 -18.43 18.68
C ARG A 331 21.77 -18.50 19.93
N ARG A 332 21.19 -18.53 21.13
CA ARG A 332 21.89 -18.47 22.43
C ARG A 332 21.37 -19.54 23.41
N ARG A 333 22.21 -20.00 24.35
CA ARG A 333 21.84 -20.95 25.41
C ARG A 333 20.79 -20.40 26.37
N THR A 334 20.84 -19.10 26.60
CA THR A 334 19.82 -18.33 27.31
C THR A 334 19.50 -17.14 26.44
N ALA A 335 18.29 -17.12 25.87
CA ALA A 335 17.81 -16.06 25.00
C ALA A 335 16.79 -15.19 25.75
N THR A 336 16.89 -13.88 25.59
CA THR A 336 15.96 -12.92 26.19
C THR A 336 14.81 -12.66 25.22
N VAL A 337 13.60 -13.14 25.56
CA VAL A 337 12.39 -12.78 24.80
C VAL A 337 12.03 -11.33 25.13
N LYS A 338 12.11 -10.43 24.15
CA LYS A 338 11.69 -9.03 24.28
C LYS A 338 10.20 -8.92 23.95
N GLU A 339 9.44 -8.07 24.63
CA GLU A 339 8.13 -7.65 24.10
C GLU A 339 8.38 -6.69 22.94
N ILE A 340 7.81 -6.99 21.76
CA ILE A 340 7.94 -6.17 20.55
C ILE A 340 6.55 -5.63 20.21
N PRO A 341 6.26 -4.34 20.50
CA PRO A 341 4.96 -3.71 20.27
C PRO A 341 4.37 -3.96 18.88
N ARG A 342 5.15 -3.86 17.80
CA ARG A 342 4.64 -4.08 16.42
C ARG A 342 4.15 -5.52 16.20
N LEU A 343 4.84 -6.53 16.72
CA LEU A 343 4.40 -7.93 16.68
C LEU A 343 3.12 -8.13 17.50
N ILE A 344 3.10 -7.65 18.74
CA ILE A 344 1.96 -7.78 19.66
C ILE A 344 0.70 -7.12 19.05
N LEU A 345 0.86 -5.97 18.40
CA LEU A 345 -0.23 -5.23 17.76
C LEU A 345 -0.87 -6.03 16.61
N GLU A 346 -0.06 -6.59 15.72
CA GLU A 346 -0.56 -7.38 14.58
C GLU A 346 -1.23 -8.69 15.03
N GLU A 347 -0.67 -9.40 16.01
CA GLU A 347 -1.30 -10.60 16.57
C GLU A 347 -2.66 -10.30 17.20
N ASN A 348 -2.78 -9.19 17.91
CA ASN A 348 -4.04 -8.74 18.49
C ASN A 348 -5.06 -8.31 17.43
N ARG A 349 -4.62 -7.65 16.35
CA ARG A 349 -5.46 -7.31 15.19
C ARG A 349 -6.00 -8.55 14.48
N LEU A 350 -5.15 -9.57 14.28
CA LEU A 350 -5.55 -10.85 13.68
C LEU A 350 -6.52 -11.63 14.60
N ARG A 351 -6.30 -11.62 15.92
CA ARG A 351 -7.24 -12.20 16.88
C ARG A 351 -8.61 -11.54 16.80
N ALA A 352 -8.66 -10.20 16.84
CA ALA A 352 -9.90 -9.44 16.73
C ALA A 352 -10.64 -9.71 15.41
N LEU A 353 -9.92 -9.82 14.28
CA LEU A 353 -10.51 -10.21 12.99
C LEU A 353 -11.18 -11.59 13.05
N ASN A 354 -10.53 -12.58 13.65
CA ASN A 354 -11.09 -13.92 13.76
C ASN A 354 -12.30 -13.96 14.70
N SER A 355 -12.25 -13.25 15.83
CA SER A 355 -13.40 -13.10 16.75
C SER A 355 -14.60 -12.43 16.08
N VAL A 356 -14.40 -11.39 15.26
CA VAL A 356 -15.51 -10.75 14.52
C VAL A 356 -16.12 -11.70 13.48
N LYS A 357 -15.31 -12.50 12.78
CA LYS A 357 -15.81 -13.52 11.84
C LYS A 357 -16.67 -14.57 12.54
N GLU A 358 -16.18 -15.10 13.66
CA GLU A 358 -16.92 -16.07 14.47
C GLU A 358 -18.23 -15.47 14.98
N ALA A 359 -18.17 -14.27 15.55
CA ALA A 359 -19.34 -13.55 16.04
C ALA A 359 -20.36 -13.26 14.93
N ARG A 360 -19.91 -12.90 13.72
CA ARG A 360 -20.81 -12.71 12.58
C ARG A 360 -21.52 -14.02 12.21
N VAL A 361 -20.80 -15.15 12.16
CA VAL A 361 -21.40 -16.46 11.88
C VAL A 361 -22.42 -16.87 12.96
N LEU A 362 -22.10 -16.64 14.24
CA LEU A 362 -23.04 -16.86 15.35
C LEU A 362 -24.29 -15.96 15.23
N ALA A 363 -24.11 -14.67 14.92
CA ALA A 363 -25.19 -13.71 14.77
C ALA A 363 -26.08 -14.00 13.54
N ASP A 364 -25.51 -14.42 12.42
CA ASP A 364 -26.23 -14.90 11.24
C ASP A 364 -27.08 -16.14 11.57
N ASN A 365 -26.60 -17.03 12.45
CA ASN A 365 -27.37 -18.15 13.03
C ASN A 365 -28.35 -17.74 14.14
N SER A 366 -28.55 -16.44 14.38
CA SER A 366 -29.38 -15.86 15.46
C SER A 366 -28.89 -16.14 16.91
N GLU A 367 -27.64 -16.59 17.10
CA GLU A 367 -27.00 -16.80 18.40
C GLU A 367 -26.36 -15.51 18.96
N LEU A 368 -27.15 -14.42 19.02
CA LEU A 368 -26.65 -13.06 19.27
C LEU A 368 -25.92 -12.87 20.60
N GLU A 369 -26.37 -13.50 21.68
CA GLU A 369 -25.68 -13.42 22.99
C GLU A 369 -24.27 -14.03 22.93
N ARG A 370 -24.12 -15.17 22.25
CA ARG A 370 -22.82 -15.81 22.04
C ARG A 370 -21.94 -14.97 21.12
N ALA A 371 -22.50 -14.44 20.04
CA ALA A 371 -21.80 -13.53 19.12
C ALA A 371 -21.24 -12.32 19.86
N LYS A 372 -22.07 -11.66 20.67
CA LYS A 372 -21.68 -10.51 21.48
C LYS A 372 -20.57 -10.85 22.47
N ASN A 373 -20.69 -11.97 23.19
CA ASN A 373 -19.67 -12.40 24.16
C ASN A 373 -18.29 -12.60 23.51
N VAL A 374 -18.21 -13.15 22.30
CA VAL A 374 -16.95 -13.33 21.55
C VAL A 374 -16.31 -11.98 21.19
N VAL A 375 -17.11 -10.98 20.81
CA VAL A 375 -16.62 -9.62 20.50
C VAL A 375 -16.19 -8.89 21.78
N ASP A 376 -16.97 -8.99 22.86
CA ASP A 376 -16.67 -8.38 24.15
C ASP A 376 -15.40 -8.99 24.76
N GLU A 377 -15.16 -10.30 24.64
CA GLU A 377 -13.91 -10.94 25.07
C GLU A 377 -12.69 -10.46 24.27
N ALA A 378 -12.81 -10.34 22.95
CA ALA A 378 -11.76 -9.76 22.11
C ALA A 378 -11.44 -8.31 22.50
N LYS A 379 -12.48 -7.49 22.75
CA LYS A 379 -12.33 -6.10 23.21
C LYS A 379 -11.67 -6.03 24.59
N ASN A 380 -12.14 -6.82 25.56
CA ASN A 380 -11.56 -6.90 26.91
C ASN A 380 -10.10 -7.38 26.89
N THR A 381 -9.70 -8.16 25.88
CA THR A 381 -8.30 -8.56 25.68
C THR A 381 -7.45 -7.39 25.20
N LEU A 382 -7.94 -6.58 24.24
CA LEU A 382 -7.25 -5.37 23.77
C LEU A 382 -7.10 -4.31 24.86
N GLU A 383 -8.14 -4.10 25.69
CA GLU A 383 -8.10 -3.14 26.82
C GLU A 383 -7.05 -3.50 27.89
N ARG A 384 -6.52 -4.74 27.88
CA ARG A 384 -5.44 -5.19 28.78
C ARG A 384 -4.04 -5.12 28.15
N VAL A 385 -3.94 -4.78 26.86
CA VAL A 385 -2.65 -4.65 26.16
C VAL A 385 -1.91 -3.42 26.71
N LYS A 386 -0.87 -3.67 27.49
CA LYS A 386 0.03 -2.64 27.99
C LYS A 386 1.11 -2.37 26.97
N VAL A 387 0.88 -1.40 26.10
CA VAL A 387 1.92 -0.77 25.28
C VAL A 387 2.05 0.67 25.77
N ASP A 388 3.29 1.16 25.90
CA ASP A 388 3.55 2.54 26.27
C ASP A 388 2.99 3.48 25.18
N ASP A 389 1.95 4.23 25.55
CA ASP A 389 0.90 4.78 24.68
C ASP A 389 0.14 3.71 23.85
N PRO A 390 -1.16 3.45 24.14
CA PRO A 390 -1.97 2.62 23.27
C PRO A 390 -2.13 3.32 21.91
N THR A 391 -1.36 2.83 20.92
CA THR A 391 -1.37 3.33 19.55
C THR A 391 -2.80 3.57 19.03
N GLU A 392 -2.97 4.58 18.18
CA GLU A 392 -4.29 4.92 17.60
C GLU A 392 -5.00 3.72 16.93
N LEU A 393 -4.24 2.71 16.48
CA LEU A 393 -4.78 1.45 15.97
C LEU A 393 -5.50 0.62 17.05
N ILE A 394 -4.97 0.52 18.27
CA ILE A 394 -5.65 -0.16 19.39
C ILE A 394 -6.92 0.59 19.78
N LYS A 395 -6.84 1.92 19.92
CA LYS A 395 -7.99 2.78 20.26
C LYS A 395 -9.10 2.63 19.21
N THR A 396 -8.75 2.67 17.92
CA THR A 396 -9.69 2.48 16.82
C THR A 396 -10.29 1.07 16.86
N LEU A 397 -9.48 0.03 16.99
CA LEU A 397 -9.95 -1.36 17.02
C LEU A 397 -10.89 -1.65 18.20
N ILE A 398 -10.62 -1.11 19.39
CA ILE A 398 -11.52 -1.19 20.56
C ILE A 398 -12.87 -0.51 20.25
N TYR A 399 -12.85 0.66 19.61
CA TYR A 399 -14.07 1.35 19.18
C TYR A 399 -14.86 0.54 18.14
N GLU A 400 -14.18 -0.05 17.15
CA GLU A 400 -14.80 -0.90 16.13
C GLU A 400 -15.46 -2.14 16.74
N LEU A 401 -14.80 -2.83 17.68
CA LEU A 401 -15.39 -3.96 18.40
C LEU A 401 -16.58 -3.53 19.27
N GLN A 402 -16.51 -2.37 19.93
CA GLN A 402 -17.66 -1.83 20.68
C GLN A 402 -18.86 -1.59 19.76
N GLN A 403 -18.67 -1.00 18.58
CA GLN A 403 -19.76 -0.80 17.61
C GLN A 403 -20.36 -2.13 17.14
N ILE A 404 -19.55 -3.15 16.89
CA ILE A 404 -20.05 -4.49 16.52
C ILE A 404 -20.88 -5.09 17.68
N SER A 405 -20.38 -5.01 18.91
CA SER A 405 -21.07 -5.47 20.12
C SER A 405 -22.41 -4.76 20.35
N ASP A 406 -22.44 -3.43 20.18
CA ASP A 406 -23.67 -2.62 20.27
C ASP A 406 -24.70 -3.02 19.20
N PHE A 407 -24.24 -3.38 18.00
CA PHE A 407 -25.12 -3.83 16.91
C PHE A 407 -25.54 -5.30 16.99
N MET A 408 -24.99 -6.10 17.90
CA MET A 408 -25.41 -7.49 18.16
C MET A 408 -26.48 -7.62 19.27
N THR A 409 -27.14 -6.52 19.64
CA THR A 409 -28.12 -6.47 20.74
C THR A 409 -29.47 -7.11 20.43
N THR A 410 -29.98 -6.97 19.20
CA THR A 410 -31.22 -7.64 18.74
C THR A 410 -31.09 -8.02 17.27
N LYS A 411 -31.94 -8.93 16.80
CA LYS A 411 -31.93 -9.41 15.41
C LYS A 411 -32.14 -8.27 14.41
N ASP A 412 -33.11 -7.38 14.66
CA ASP A 412 -33.39 -6.22 13.80
C ASP A 412 -32.20 -5.26 13.71
N VAL A 413 -31.53 -4.99 14.85
CA VAL A 413 -30.34 -4.13 14.88
C VAL A 413 -29.15 -4.78 14.17
N TYR A 414 -28.97 -6.09 14.35
CA TYR A 414 -27.91 -6.84 13.68
C TYR A 414 -28.14 -6.88 12.16
N GLU A 415 -29.33 -7.22 11.69
CA GLU A 415 -29.66 -7.30 10.27
C GLU A 415 -29.52 -5.93 9.58
N LYS A 416 -29.99 -4.83 10.22
CA LYS A 416 -29.95 -3.47 9.63
C LYS A 416 -28.63 -2.71 9.78
N LYS A 417 -27.73 -3.13 10.68
CA LYS A 417 -26.50 -2.39 11.01
C LYS A 417 -25.30 -3.30 11.24
N GLY A 418 -25.47 -4.32 12.08
CA GLY A 418 -24.38 -5.19 12.52
C GLY A 418 -23.74 -5.99 11.40
N ARG A 419 -24.53 -6.65 10.55
CA ARG A 419 -24.05 -7.53 9.47
C ARG A 419 -23.18 -6.77 8.47
N SER A 420 -23.69 -5.66 7.92
CA SER A 420 -22.97 -4.84 6.93
C SER A 420 -21.75 -4.14 7.52
N TYR A 421 -21.79 -3.73 8.80
CA TYR A 421 -20.61 -3.22 9.51
C TYR A 421 -19.54 -4.30 9.68
N ALA A 422 -19.90 -5.48 10.20
CA ALA A 422 -18.98 -6.60 10.40
C ALA A 422 -18.35 -7.09 9.07
N MET A 423 -19.12 -7.15 7.98
CA MET A 423 -18.60 -7.51 6.65
C MET A 423 -17.62 -6.47 6.07
N SER A 424 -17.83 -5.18 6.37
CA SER A 424 -16.91 -4.11 5.95
C SER A 424 -15.65 -4.09 6.81
N PHE A 425 -15.77 -4.39 8.10
CA PHE A 425 -14.65 -4.62 9.01
C PHE A 425 -13.79 -5.80 8.55
N GLU A 426 -14.41 -6.97 8.28
CA GLU A 426 -13.74 -8.15 7.72
C GLU A 426 -12.98 -7.77 6.44
N THR A 427 -13.67 -7.17 5.47
CA THR A 427 -13.06 -6.74 4.21
C THR A 427 -11.85 -5.84 4.45
N SER A 428 -11.98 -4.83 5.32
CA SER A 428 -10.90 -3.88 5.56
C SER A 428 -9.69 -4.53 6.23
N HIS A 429 -9.90 -5.41 7.21
CA HIS A 429 -8.83 -6.06 7.97
C HIS A 429 -8.19 -7.24 7.21
N GLU A 430 -8.94 -7.93 6.34
CA GLU A 430 -8.38 -8.96 5.47
C GLU A 430 -7.57 -8.38 4.31
N ARG A 431 -8.08 -7.33 3.65
CA ARG A 431 -7.35 -6.61 2.60
C ARG A 431 -6.30 -5.64 3.17
N GLN A 432 -6.35 -5.35 4.47
CA GLN A 432 -5.57 -4.27 5.11
C GLN A 432 -5.69 -2.92 4.39
N ARG A 433 -6.86 -2.68 3.79
CA ARG A 433 -7.20 -1.53 2.95
C ARG A 433 -8.39 -0.83 3.56
N TYR A 434 -8.44 0.50 3.47
CA TYR A 434 -9.61 1.22 3.95
C TYR A 434 -10.89 0.76 3.23
N ALA A 435 -11.92 0.46 4.00
CA ALA A 435 -13.29 0.31 3.53
C ALA A 435 -14.22 1.02 4.53
N ALA A 436 -15.16 1.81 4.02
CA ALA A 436 -16.01 2.65 4.87
C ALA A 436 -16.97 1.79 5.70
N ARG A 437 -17.12 2.13 6.99
CA ARG A 437 -17.96 1.39 7.96
C ARG A 437 -18.37 2.29 9.11
N GLY A 438 -19.54 2.93 8.99
CA GLY A 438 -20.09 3.79 10.04
C GLY A 438 -19.34 5.11 10.22
N ASP A 439 -18.88 5.40 11.44
CA ASP A 439 -18.24 6.67 11.81
C ASP A 439 -16.85 6.82 11.15
N MET A 440 -16.81 7.54 10.01
CA MET A 440 -15.60 7.77 9.23
C MET A 440 -14.66 8.83 9.82
N ASP A 441 -15.04 9.52 10.90
CA ASP A 441 -14.12 10.44 11.59
C ASP A 441 -13.27 9.66 12.61
N LYS A 442 -13.85 8.66 13.29
CA LYS A 442 -13.12 7.79 14.22
C LYS A 442 -12.49 6.56 13.56
N VAL A 443 -13.18 5.90 12.63
CA VAL A 443 -12.70 4.65 12.02
C VAL A 443 -11.81 4.97 10.82
N ARG A 444 -10.50 5.14 11.08
CA ARG A 444 -9.49 5.46 10.05
C ARG A 444 -8.49 4.33 9.77
N SER A 445 -8.66 3.14 10.34
CA SER A 445 -7.79 1.98 10.11
C SER A 445 -7.55 1.77 8.61
N PHE A 446 -6.27 1.76 8.20
CA PHE A 446 -5.79 1.64 6.81
C PHE A 446 -6.11 2.81 5.85
N ALA A 447 -6.55 3.97 6.33
CA ALA A 447 -6.68 5.18 5.51
C ALA A 447 -5.31 5.82 5.24
N THR A 448 -5.02 6.19 3.99
CA THR A 448 -3.80 6.93 3.63
C THR A 448 -4.00 8.45 3.76
N PRO A 449 -2.93 9.27 3.83
CA PRO A 449 -3.05 10.73 3.88
C PRO A 449 -3.88 11.31 2.72
N ARG A 450 -3.79 10.74 1.51
CA ARG A 450 -4.61 11.14 0.37
C ARG A 450 -6.09 10.84 0.58
N MET A 451 -6.42 9.69 1.18
CA MET A 451 -7.80 9.37 1.57
C MET A 451 -8.30 10.41 2.57
N ASN A 452 -7.53 10.72 3.61
CA ASN A 452 -7.90 11.75 4.60
C ASN A 452 -8.18 13.10 3.93
N ALA A 453 -7.28 13.60 3.08
CA ALA A 453 -7.50 14.83 2.32
C ALA A 453 -8.78 14.79 1.46
N TYR A 454 -9.10 13.66 0.84
CA TYR A 454 -10.32 13.49 0.05
C TYR A 454 -11.59 13.45 0.91
N LEU A 455 -11.51 12.97 2.16
CA LEU A 455 -12.64 13.02 3.11
C LEU A 455 -13.02 14.47 3.37
N ASP A 456 -12.04 15.32 3.66
CA ASP A 456 -12.29 16.70 4.07
C ASP A 456 -12.66 17.60 2.87
N GLN A 457 -12.22 17.23 1.67
CA GLN A 457 -12.75 17.80 0.42
C GLN A 457 -14.21 17.37 0.19
N ALA A 458 -14.55 16.10 0.39
CA ALA A 458 -15.93 15.60 0.26
C ALA A 458 -16.88 16.24 1.29
N LYS A 459 -16.47 16.37 2.56
CA LYS A 459 -17.22 17.08 3.60
C LYS A 459 -17.59 18.51 3.18
N LYS A 460 -16.66 19.23 2.53
CA LYS A 460 -16.90 20.59 2.00
C LYS A 460 -17.81 20.56 0.77
N PHE A 461 -17.55 19.66 -0.16
CA PHE A 461 -18.34 19.50 -1.39
C PHE A 461 -19.80 19.10 -1.11
N ASP A 462 -20.07 18.27 -0.10
CA ASP A 462 -21.44 17.93 0.30
C ASP A 462 -22.23 19.14 0.86
N THR A 463 -21.54 20.17 1.38
CA THR A 463 -22.17 21.41 1.85
C THR A 463 -22.40 22.44 0.73
N ASP A 464 -21.53 22.49 -0.26
CA ASP A 464 -21.70 23.31 -1.46
C ASP A 464 -21.12 22.60 -2.71
N PRO A 465 -21.94 21.83 -3.45
CA PRO A 465 -21.52 21.17 -4.68
C PRO A 465 -21.23 22.13 -5.84
N SER A 466 -21.50 23.44 -5.70
CA SER A 466 -21.19 24.44 -6.73
C SER A 466 -19.74 24.91 -6.67
N THR A 467 -19.08 24.78 -5.51
CA THR A 467 -17.65 25.01 -5.35
C THR A 467 -16.88 23.72 -5.68
N PRO A 468 -16.06 23.68 -6.75
CA PRO A 468 -15.33 22.48 -7.10
C PRO A 468 -14.26 22.13 -6.05
N PRO A 469 -14.00 20.84 -5.78
CA PRO A 469 -12.88 20.44 -4.95
C PRO A 469 -11.55 20.76 -5.65
N PRO A 470 -10.42 20.83 -4.92
CA PRO A 470 -9.10 20.97 -5.51
C PRO A 470 -8.88 19.98 -6.66
N THR A 471 -8.23 20.43 -7.72
CA THR A 471 -7.81 19.54 -8.82
C THR A 471 -6.71 18.59 -8.37
N GLU A 472 -6.55 17.46 -9.07
CA GLU A 472 -5.42 16.53 -8.83
C GLU A 472 -4.07 17.28 -8.82
N LYS A 473 -3.88 18.24 -9.72
CA LYS A 473 -2.62 19.00 -9.80
C LYS A 473 -2.34 19.82 -8.54
N GLU A 474 -3.36 20.45 -7.96
CA GLU A 474 -3.22 21.20 -6.70
C GLU A 474 -3.01 20.26 -5.52
N ASP A 475 -3.65 19.10 -5.53
CA ASP A 475 -3.49 18.04 -4.56
C ASP A 475 -2.09 17.43 -4.55
N LEU A 476 -1.45 17.28 -5.71
CA LEU A 476 -0.05 16.81 -5.82
C LEU A 476 0.93 17.79 -5.16
N THR A 477 0.69 19.11 -5.27
CA THR A 477 1.57 20.11 -4.64
C THR A 477 1.54 20.12 -3.11
N LYS A 478 0.55 19.44 -2.51
CA LYS A 478 0.34 19.34 -1.05
C LYS A 478 0.77 17.98 -0.48
N ASP A 479 1.16 17.02 -1.31
CA ASP A 479 1.65 15.74 -0.81
C ASP A 479 2.96 15.93 -0.04
N PRO A 480 3.16 15.21 1.07
CA PRO A 480 4.49 15.10 1.67
C PRO A 480 5.43 14.50 0.62
N LYS A 481 6.48 15.23 0.27
CA LYS A 481 7.51 14.70 -0.63
C LYS A 481 8.20 13.53 0.07
N PRO A 482 8.46 12.41 -0.62
CA PRO A 482 9.28 11.35 -0.05
C PRO A 482 10.65 11.93 0.35
N PRO A 483 11.26 11.45 1.45
CA PRO A 483 12.61 11.86 1.81
C PRO A 483 13.57 11.56 0.66
N ILE A 484 14.48 12.49 0.38
CA ILE A 484 15.53 12.29 -0.63
C ILE A 484 16.55 11.32 -0.04
N ILE A 485 16.30 10.03 -0.22
CA ILE A 485 17.22 8.97 0.15
C ILE A 485 18.14 8.75 -1.05
N GLU A 486 19.42 9.06 -0.88
CA GLU A 486 20.44 8.66 -1.86
C GLU A 486 20.40 7.14 -2.00
N GLN A 487 20.23 6.65 -3.23
CA GLN A 487 20.27 5.21 -3.48
C GLN A 487 21.59 4.67 -2.92
N PRO A 488 21.57 3.60 -2.10
CA PRO A 488 22.82 3.00 -1.64
C PRO A 488 23.65 2.67 -2.89
N PRO A 489 24.95 3.04 -2.91
CA PRO A 489 25.77 2.84 -4.09
C PRO A 489 25.71 1.37 -4.48
N ALA A 490 25.47 1.11 -5.78
CA ALA A 490 25.38 -0.25 -6.31
C ALA A 490 26.56 -1.07 -5.79
N GLU A 491 26.27 -2.28 -5.28
CA GLU A 491 27.23 -3.10 -4.53
C GLU A 491 28.62 -3.03 -5.16
N PRO A 492 29.66 -2.67 -4.39
CA PRO A 492 31.00 -2.55 -4.95
C PRO A 492 31.38 -3.92 -5.51
N PRO A 493 31.88 -4.01 -6.76
CA PRO A 493 32.08 -5.29 -7.44
C PRO A 493 32.91 -6.23 -6.57
N PHE A 494 32.49 -7.50 -6.49
CA PHE A 494 32.93 -8.58 -5.58
C PHE A 494 34.41 -8.55 -5.12
N PHE A 495 35.32 -8.16 -6.00
CA PHE A 495 36.73 -7.93 -5.73
C PHE A 495 37.02 -6.91 -4.60
N ILE A 496 36.21 -5.85 -4.44
CA ILE A 496 36.36 -4.85 -3.37
C ILE A 496 35.95 -5.44 -2.01
N THR A 497 34.90 -6.26 -1.96
CA THR A 497 34.50 -6.98 -0.74
C THR A 497 35.59 -7.93 -0.28
N ILE A 498 36.18 -8.68 -1.21
CA ILE A 498 37.37 -9.53 -0.94
C ILE A 498 38.56 -8.67 -0.48
N PHE A 499 38.84 -7.55 -1.16
CA PHE A 499 39.96 -6.68 -0.80
C PHE A 499 39.84 -6.12 0.62
N ASN A 500 38.63 -5.72 1.04
CA ASN A 500 38.37 -5.24 2.40
C ASN A 500 38.46 -6.37 3.45
N GLN A 501 38.03 -7.60 3.13
CA GLN A 501 38.23 -8.77 4.00
C GLN A 501 39.72 -9.12 4.15
N VAL A 502 40.50 -9.05 3.06
CA VAL A 502 41.96 -9.28 3.07
C VAL A 502 42.68 -8.18 3.86
N LEU A 503 42.29 -6.91 3.73
CA LEU A 503 42.84 -5.82 4.53
C LEU A 503 42.54 -6.01 6.03
N LYS A 504 41.32 -6.42 6.39
CA LYS A 504 40.95 -6.67 7.78
C LYS A 504 41.73 -7.85 8.37
N PHE A 505 41.89 -8.93 7.61
CA PHE A 505 42.74 -10.08 7.99
C PHE A 505 44.21 -9.68 8.18
N LEU A 506 44.76 -8.83 7.30
CA LEU A 506 46.13 -8.33 7.44
C LEU A 506 46.31 -7.43 8.67
N ASP A 507 45.33 -6.58 8.99
CA ASP A 507 45.36 -5.71 10.16
C ASP A 507 45.26 -6.51 11.48
N ASP A 508 44.43 -7.55 11.52
CA ASP A 508 44.32 -8.46 12.66
C ASP A 508 45.56 -9.37 12.81
N LEU A 509 46.17 -9.81 11.69
CA LEU A 509 47.47 -10.48 11.70
C LEU A 509 48.58 -9.56 12.23
N LEU A 510 48.57 -8.27 11.86
CA LEU A 510 49.55 -7.30 12.34
C LEU A 510 49.44 -7.12 13.87
N LYS A 511 48.22 -6.98 14.39
CA LYS A 511 47.94 -6.89 15.83
C LYS A 511 48.36 -8.15 16.59
N PHE A 512 48.14 -9.34 16.00
CA PHE A 512 48.58 -10.60 16.61
C PHE A 512 50.11 -10.69 16.71
N ILE A 513 50.83 -10.24 15.67
CA ILE A 513 52.29 -10.18 15.65
C ILE A 513 52.82 -9.15 16.65
N THR A 514 52.27 -7.93 16.70
CA THR A 514 52.72 -6.91 17.66
C THR A 514 52.41 -7.31 19.11
N GLY A 515 51.27 -7.96 19.38
CA GLY A 515 50.95 -8.51 20.70
C GLY A 515 51.88 -9.64 21.16
N HIS A 516 52.51 -10.38 20.23
CA HIS A 516 53.52 -11.38 20.58
C HIS A 516 54.90 -10.79 20.90
N VAL A 517 55.20 -9.56 20.45
CA VAL A 517 56.48 -8.89 20.72
C VAL A 517 56.57 -8.40 22.18
N GLU A 518 55.45 -8.08 22.84
CA GLU A 518 55.45 -7.67 24.25
C GLU A 518 55.61 -8.83 25.25
N LEU A 519 55.46 -10.10 24.82
CA LEU A 519 55.53 -11.28 25.69
C LEU A 519 56.88 -12.01 25.69
N VAL A 520 57.85 -11.61 24.85
CA VAL A 520 59.18 -12.23 24.77
C VAL A 520 60.29 -11.18 24.92
N GLY A 521 60.55 -10.77 26.17
CA GLY A 521 61.58 -9.80 26.48
C GLY A 521 61.86 -9.64 27.97
N THR A 522 62.44 -10.67 28.61
CA THR A 522 62.94 -10.55 29.99
C THR A 522 64.46 -10.43 30.04
N LYS A 523 64.89 -9.47 30.89
CA LYS A 523 66.17 -9.35 31.60
C LYS A 523 67.43 -8.76 30.91
N ASP A 524 68.08 -7.94 31.76
CA ASP A 524 69.48 -7.55 31.86
C ASP A 524 70.09 -6.63 30.76
N ASP A 525 70.23 -5.33 31.06
CA ASP A 525 71.56 -4.71 31.29
C ASP A 525 71.53 -3.22 31.80
N PRO A 526 72.64 -2.68 32.37
CA PRO A 526 72.73 -1.40 33.10
C PRO A 526 73.18 -0.18 32.22
N PRO A 527 73.31 1.06 32.77
CA PRO A 527 73.08 2.26 31.96
C PRO A 527 74.29 3.00 31.37
N ALA A 528 73.99 3.70 30.26
CA ALA A 528 74.56 4.97 29.77
C ALA A 528 75.98 5.01 29.18
N THR A 529 76.07 5.44 27.92
CA THR A 529 77.13 6.37 27.49
C THR A 529 76.73 7.24 26.29
N ARG A 530 77.28 8.47 26.25
CA ARG A 530 77.21 9.45 25.15
C ARG A 530 78.15 8.99 23.99
N ARG A 531 78.19 9.50 22.75
CA ARG A 531 77.76 10.78 22.11
C ARG A 531 78.05 10.66 20.58
N THR A 532 77.27 11.28 19.68
CA THR A 532 77.70 12.29 18.65
C THR A 532 76.61 12.60 17.59
N TRP A 533 76.70 13.78 16.97
CA TRP A 533 75.80 14.36 15.94
C TRP A 533 76.19 13.87 14.51
N ILE A 534 75.50 14.09 13.37
CA ILE A 534 74.64 15.17 12.79
C ILE A 534 73.68 14.48 11.77
N GLY A 535 72.49 14.94 11.33
CA GLY A 535 71.65 16.15 11.55
C GLY A 535 70.80 16.49 10.28
N ARG A 536 70.07 17.64 10.26
CA ARG A 536 69.14 18.17 9.20
C ARG A 536 67.80 17.41 9.02
N SER A 537 66.64 18.01 9.40
CA SER A 537 65.78 18.99 8.68
C SER A 537 64.67 18.31 7.86
N ARG A 538 63.37 18.71 7.89
CA ARG A 538 62.65 19.81 8.57
C ARG A 538 61.29 19.33 9.10
N LYS A 539 60.78 19.94 10.18
CA LYS A 539 59.35 19.98 10.52
C LYS A 539 58.63 21.01 9.64
N ALA A 540 57.34 20.81 9.36
CA ALA A 540 56.27 21.62 9.97
C ALA A 540 54.89 21.18 9.47
N ASP A 541 53.95 21.04 10.41
CA ASP A 541 52.51 21.10 10.18
C ASP A 541 52.10 22.45 9.56
N ILE A 542 50.85 22.55 9.08
CA ILE A 542 49.94 23.66 9.43
C ILE A 542 48.52 23.29 8.99
N SER A 543 47.57 23.43 9.93
CA SER A 543 46.13 23.41 9.68
C SER A 543 45.65 24.78 9.21
N LEU A 544 44.54 24.87 8.48
CA LEU A 544 43.83 26.16 8.33
C LEU A 544 42.36 25.97 7.96
N GLN A 545 41.52 26.75 8.64
CA GLN A 545 40.07 26.83 8.42
C GLN A 545 39.70 28.29 8.13
N GLN A 546 38.69 28.49 7.28
CA GLN A 546 37.88 29.71 7.08
C GLN A 546 38.34 30.88 6.18
N ARG A 547 37.31 31.43 5.51
CA ARG A 547 37.08 32.78 4.92
C ARG A 547 37.68 33.14 3.55
N GLY A 548 36.80 33.17 2.56
CA GLY A 548 36.19 34.45 2.14
C GLY A 548 36.69 35.12 0.84
N THR A 549 35.80 35.14 -0.17
CA THR A 549 35.61 36.21 -1.17
C THR A 549 36.82 36.77 -1.94
N HIS A 550 37.06 36.28 -3.16
CA HIS A 550 37.18 37.09 -4.40
C HIS A 550 37.56 36.20 -5.61
N ALA A 551 36.61 35.90 -6.50
CA ALA A 551 36.91 35.21 -7.78
C ALA A 551 35.87 35.51 -8.87
N GLU A 552 35.44 36.76 -9.01
CA GLU A 552 34.62 37.22 -10.14
C GLU A 552 35.40 38.24 -10.98
N ARG A 553 36.35 37.73 -11.77
CA ARG A 553 37.03 38.39 -12.91
C ARG A 553 37.72 37.30 -13.75
N GLU A 554 37.89 37.57 -15.04
CA GLU A 554 38.59 36.71 -16.03
C GLU A 554 37.89 35.48 -16.65
N ARG A 555 36.55 35.50 -16.87
CA ARG A 555 35.91 34.73 -17.98
C ARG A 555 34.90 35.52 -18.81
N ARG A 556 35.20 36.78 -19.13
CA ARG A 556 34.54 37.56 -20.22
C ARG A 556 35.52 38.53 -20.92
N ALA A 557 36.25 38.02 -21.91
CA ALA A 557 36.86 38.85 -22.97
C ALA A 557 37.11 38.00 -24.24
N SER A 558 36.77 38.56 -25.41
CA SER A 558 36.79 37.92 -26.74
C SER A 558 35.85 36.70 -26.95
N GLY A 559 35.01 36.64 -27.97
CA GLY A 559 34.70 37.65 -28.99
C GLY A 559 33.36 37.37 -29.67
N ARG A 560 32.61 38.43 -30.00
CA ARG A 560 31.31 38.35 -30.70
C ARG A 560 31.54 38.21 -32.20
N ALA A 561 30.86 37.27 -32.86
CA ALA A 561 30.57 37.38 -34.30
C ALA A 561 29.34 36.55 -34.70
N ARG A 562 28.45 37.18 -35.49
CA ARG A 562 27.37 36.58 -36.31
C ARG A 562 26.15 35.99 -35.58
N GLU A 563 25.19 36.88 -35.34
CA GLU A 563 23.81 36.61 -35.73
C GLU A 563 23.65 36.38 -37.25
N ARG A 564 22.51 35.77 -37.61
CA ARG A 564 21.77 35.75 -38.90
C ARG A 564 21.79 34.45 -39.70
N ASN A 565 20.57 34.11 -40.17
CA ASN A 565 20.12 32.93 -40.92
C ASN A 565 20.19 31.59 -40.14
N SER A 566 19.17 30.71 -40.18
CA SER A 566 17.97 30.68 -41.04
C SER A 566 16.73 30.12 -40.32
N ARG A 567 15.57 30.78 -40.52
CA ARG A 567 14.28 30.09 -40.70
C ARG A 567 14.22 29.60 -42.16
N LEU A 568 13.36 28.61 -42.45
CA LEU A 568 13.39 27.75 -43.66
C LEU A 568 14.55 26.72 -43.54
N ASP A 569 14.39 25.44 -43.88
CA ASP A 569 13.27 24.74 -44.52
C ASP A 569 13.23 23.28 -43.99
N TRP A 570 12.04 22.72 -43.73
CA TRP A 570 11.87 21.30 -43.35
C TRP A 570 10.90 20.55 -44.27
N ARG A 571 10.55 21.15 -45.41
CA ARG A 571 10.05 20.39 -46.57
C ARG A 571 11.23 19.98 -47.45
N VAL A 572 11.04 18.89 -48.21
CA VAL A 572 12.05 18.29 -49.12
C VAL A 572 13.19 17.51 -48.44
N GLN A 573 12.85 16.54 -47.58
CA GLN A 573 13.70 15.34 -47.42
C GLN A 573 12.92 14.02 -47.26
N TRP A 574 11.73 13.95 -47.88
CA TRP A 574 10.84 12.76 -47.91
C TRP A 574 10.49 12.33 -49.35
N SER A 575 11.47 12.37 -50.26
CA SER A 575 11.28 11.97 -51.68
C SER A 575 12.51 11.32 -52.31
N ARG A 576 13.31 10.55 -51.53
CA ARG A 576 14.47 9.80 -52.06
C ARG A 576 14.72 8.42 -51.44
N MET A 577 13.67 7.80 -50.87
CA MET A 577 13.66 6.38 -50.45
C MET A 577 12.35 5.69 -50.86
N ARG A 578 12.11 5.62 -52.17
CA ARG A 578 11.25 4.62 -52.84
C ARG A 578 11.55 4.70 -54.34
N GLY A 579 12.21 3.69 -54.90
CA GLY A 579 12.68 3.76 -56.30
C GLY A 579 13.79 2.77 -56.68
N SER A 580 13.61 1.48 -56.39
CA SER A 580 14.22 0.33 -57.10
C SER A 580 13.57 -0.95 -56.58
N TRP A 581 13.68 -2.06 -57.33
CA TRP A 581 13.09 -3.39 -57.07
C TRP A 581 11.63 -3.63 -57.51
N ALA A 582 11.37 -3.36 -58.78
CA ALA A 582 10.68 -4.25 -59.73
C ALA A 582 10.98 -3.72 -61.15
N GLY A 583 11.36 -4.50 -62.16
CA GLY A 583 11.74 -5.92 -62.26
C GLY A 583 12.07 -6.23 -63.74
N GLU A 584 12.64 -7.42 -64.03
CA GLU A 584 12.68 -8.13 -65.34
C GLU A 584 13.56 -9.39 -65.11
N GLU A 585 12.98 -10.59 -65.05
CA GLU A 585 12.64 -11.50 -66.16
C GLU A 585 13.80 -12.40 -66.63
N ALA A 586 13.78 -13.65 -66.12
CA ALA A 586 14.26 -14.88 -66.77
C ALA A 586 13.64 -16.09 -66.03
#